data_AF-A0A958EEU4-F1
#
_entry.id   AF-A0A958EEU4-F1
#
_cell.length_a   1.000
_cell.length_b   1.000
_cell.length_c   1.000
_cell.angle_alpha   90.00
_cell.angle_beta   90.00
_cell.angle_gamma   90.00
#
_symmetry.space_group_name_H-M   'P 1'
#
loop_
_entity.id
_entity.type
_entity.pdbx_description
1 polymer ?
#
loop_
_entity_poly.entity_id
_entity_poly.type
_entity_poly.pdbx_seq_one_letter_code
_entity_poly.pdbx_strand_id
1 'polypeptide(L)'
;MSNNFAKLFRIWRRETPLPVMVSLFLLLILAISTVVRAQESEGEGMWGQNGSHIYNTNPGNIGVGKSNPAHKLDVSGTINGTAFRQGGQLLGMWKREGGSGPEIPIYYNNGSVGIGTENPAASLHIKRGTGLKMILEQFQEGHPVYWEWRFVEANPWSMGINSAGDFRLSRSGTLSTPDLVMNRQTGSLGLGIANPGNYRLAVDGKVWAKELVVEAEWADDVFEADYPLPEIDSLAGYIAQFGHLPRVPSAAEIAEKGVSLGEMQATLLRKIEELTLYVIDLNRENRFLHQSLDALKENLNSN
;
A
#
# COMPACT_ATOMS: atom_id res chain seq x y z
N MET A 1 18.90 -74.34 56.41
CA MET A 1 18.72 -73.33 57.49
C MET A 1 17.48 -73.54 58.37
N SER A 2 16.59 -74.52 58.10
CA SER A 2 15.33 -74.69 58.87
C SER A 2 15.48 -75.34 60.26
N ASN A 3 16.52 -76.13 60.51
CA ASN A 3 16.68 -76.84 61.80
C ASN A 3 17.29 -76.01 62.94
N ASN A 4 17.89 -74.84 62.65
CA ASN A 4 18.44 -73.96 63.69
C ASN A 4 17.38 -73.04 64.31
N PHE A 5 16.37 -72.62 63.53
CA PHE A 5 15.28 -71.77 64.00
C PHE A 5 14.41 -72.48 65.04
N ALA A 6 14.08 -73.76 64.83
CA ALA A 6 13.27 -74.53 65.76
C ALA A 6 13.98 -74.81 67.11
N LYS A 7 15.31 -74.94 67.09
CA LYS A 7 16.13 -75.09 68.30
C LYS A 7 16.27 -73.78 69.07
N LEU A 8 16.48 -72.66 68.37
CA LEU A 8 16.52 -71.32 68.97
C LEU A 8 15.17 -70.95 69.64
N PHE A 9 14.04 -71.27 68.99
CA PHE A 9 12.70 -71.02 69.55
C PHE A 9 12.42 -71.81 70.85
N ARG A 10 12.96 -73.03 70.98
CA ARG A 10 12.81 -73.84 72.21
C ARG A 10 13.63 -73.30 73.38
N ILE A 11 14.82 -72.76 73.11
CA ILE A 11 15.68 -72.15 74.15
C ILE A 11 15.06 -70.83 74.63
N TRP A 12 14.50 -70.04 73.72
CA TRP A 12 13.94 -68.73 74.02
C TRP A 12 12.70 -68.76 74.95
N ARG A 13 11.93 -69.85 74.92
CA ARG A 13 10.69 -70.02 75.71
C ARG A 13 10.92 -70.27 77.20
N ARG A 14 12.13 -70.69 77.61
CA ARG A 14 12.37 -71.18 78.99
C ARG A 14 12.90 -70.14 79.97
N GLU A 15 13.43 -69.00 79.50
CA GLU A 15 14.17 -68.06 80.37
C GLU A 15 13.78 -66.58 80.21
N THR A 16 12.79 -66.24 79.39
CA THR A 16 12.33 -64.84 79.21
C THR A 16 10.95 -64.62 79.83
N PRO A 17 10.76 -63.62 80.72
CA PRO A 17 9.45 -63.33 81.31
C PRO A 17 8.47 -62.85 80.24
N LEU A 18 7.20 -63.27 80.34
CA LEU A 18 6.13 -63.02 79.35
C LEU A 18 6.07 -61.57 78.78
N PRO A 19 6.23 -60.50 79.58
CA PRO A 19 6.19 -59.13 79.06
C PRO A 19 7.32 -58.82 78.07
N VAL A 20 8.50 -59.39 78.29
CA VAL A 20 9.68 -59.20 77.43
C VAL A 20 9.49 -59.94 76.10
N MET A 21 8.87 -61.13 76.13
CA MET A 21 8.50 -61.85 74.91
C MET A 21 7.49 -61.07 74.05
N VAL A 22 6.44 -60.53 74.67
CA VAL A 22 5.40 -59.78 73.94
C VAL A 22 5.98 -58.51 73.32
N SER A 23 6.87 -57.81 74.04
CA SER A 23 7.54 -56.60 73.55
C SER A 23 8.49 -56.89 72.38
N LEU A 24 9.24 -57.99 72.44
CA LEU A 24 10.15 -58.41 71.37
C LEU A 24 9.41 -58.96 70.14
N PHE A 25 8.26 -59.61 70.35
CA PHE A 25 7.41 -60.10 69.25
C PHE A 25 6.69 -58.93 68.54
N LEU A 26 6.23 -57.92 69.29
CA LEU A 26 5.71 -56.67 68.73
C LEU A 26 6.80 -55.88 67.98
N LEU A 27 8.03 -55.80 68.52
CA LEU A 27 9.18 -55.21 67.83
C LEU A 27 9.54 -55.96 66.56
N LEU A 28 9.43 -57.30 66.54
CA LEU A 28 9.68 -58.13 65.35
C LEU A 28 8.59 -57.90 64.28
N ILE A 29 7.31 -57.83 64.67
CA ILE A 29 6.20 -57.52 63.75
C ILE A 29 6.35 -56.10 63.20
N LEU A 30 6.71 -55.13 64.04
CA LEU A 30 6.98 -53.75 63.63
C LEU A 30 8.16 -53.70 62.65
N ALA A 31 9.26 -54.41 62.96
CA ALA A 31 10.45 -54.50 62.12
C ALA A 31 10.16 -55.18 60.77
N ILE A 32 9.36 -56.25 60.75
CA ILE A 32 8.91 -56.91 59.52
C ILE A 32 8.01 -55.98 58.70
N SER A 33 7.09 -55.23 59.34
CA SER A 33 6.24 -54.25 58.64
C SER A 33 7.05 -53.09 58.03
N THR A 34 8.14 -52.68 58.67
CA THR A 34 9.05 -51.65 58.14
C THR A 34 9.96 -52.18 57.03
N VAL A 35 10.39 -53.45 57.09
CA VAL A 35 11.24 -54.07 56.06
C VAL A 35 10.44 -54.41 54.79
N VAL A 36 9.19 -54.84 54.92
CA VAL A 36 8.31 -55.09 53.75
C VAL A 36 7.95 -53.80 53.01
N ARG A 37 8.09 -52.63 53.64
CA ARG A 37 7.90 -51.32 53.00
C ARG A 37 9.17 -50.74 52.37
N ALA A 38 10.33 -51.37 52.53
CA ALA A 38 11.62 -50.80 52.14
C ALA A 38 12.29 -51.53 50.96
N GLN A 39 11.53 -52.26 50.15
CA GLN A 39 12.10 -52.97 49.01
C GLN A 39 11.26 -52.86 47.73
N GLU A 40 10.96 -51.63 47.33
CA GLU A 40 10.84 -51.21 45.92
C GLU A 40 11.42 -49.79 45.81
N SER A 41 12.73 -49.65 45.96
CA SER A 41 13.43 -48.51 45.37
C SER A 41 13.61 -48.79 43.87
N GLU A 42 12.49 -48.98 43.17
CA GLU A 42 12.48 -48.72 41.74
C GLU A 42 12.77 -47.23 41.62
N GLY A 43 13.86 -46.85 40.94
CA GLY A 43 14.19 -45.44 40.78
C GLY A 43 12.94 -44.72 40.30
N GLU A 44 12.41 -43.80 41.11
CA GLU A 44 11.12 -43.18 40.82
C GLU A 44 11.19 -42.65 39.40
N GLY A 45 10.39 -43.25 38.52
CA GLY A 45 10.34 -42.83 37.13
C GLY A 45 10.05 -41.34 37.13
N MET A 46 10.94 -40.54 36.51
CA MET A 46 10.78 -39.09 36.39
C MET A 46 9.57 -38.71 35.50
N TRP A 47 8.79 -39.71 35.07
CA TRP A 47 7.58 -39.60 34.28
C TRP A 47 6.42 -40.18 35.10
N GLY A 48 5.51 -39.31 35.51
CA GLY A 48 4.25 -39.67 36.15
C GLY A 48 3.13 -39.83 35.12
N GLN A 49 2.09 -40.56 35.50
CA GLN A 49 0.88 -40.73 34.71
C GLN A 49 -0.32 -40.06 35.39
N ASN A 50 -1.15 -39.37 34.60
CA ASN A 50 -2.46 -38.88 35.03
C ASN A 50 -3.49 -39.25 33.97
N GLY A 51 -4.31 -40.26 34.24
CA GLY A 51 -5.19 -40.87 33.24
C GLY A 51 -4.38 -41.41 32.06
N SER A 52 -4.63 -40.91 30.84
CA SER A 52 -3.87 -41.27 29.64
C SER A 52 -2.68 -40.34 29.34
N HIS A 53 -2.41 -39.36 30.19
CA HIS A 53 -1.32 -38.39 30.00
C HIS A 53 -0.06 -38.82 30.74
N ILE A 54 1.10 -38.60 30.11
CA ILE A 54 2.42 -38.74 30.73
C ILE A 54 2.99 -37.34 30.94
N TYR A 55 3.54 -37.07 32.13
CA TYR A 55 4.14 -35.78 32.45
C TYR A 55 5.43 -35.95 33.26
N ASN A 56 6.34 -35.00 33.11
CA ASN A 56 7.59 -35.00 33.84
C ASN A 56 7.34 -34.59 35.30
N THR A 57 7.63 -35.48 36.24
CA THR A 57 7.53 -35.22 37.69
C THR A 57 8.80 -34.59 38.25
N ASN A 58 9.90 -34.56 37.49
CA ASN A 58 11.12 -33.84 37.86
C ASN A 58 10.86 -32.32 37.83
N PRO A 59 11.09 -31.57 38.94
CA PRO A 59 10.93 -30.11 38.98
C PRO A 59 11.88 -29.35 38.05
N GLY A 60 12.94 -30.01 37.58
CA GLY A 60 13.90 -29.51 36.61
C GLY A 60 13.37 -29.39 35.18
N ASN A 61 14.25 -29.64 34.23
CA ASN A 61 14.04 -29.45 32.80
C ASN A 61 14.18 -30.80 32.06
N ILE A 62 13.44 -31.00 30.96
CA ILE A 62 13.54 -32.21 30.13
C ILE A 62 14.65 -32.01 29.10
N GLY A 63 15.67 -32.86 29.16
CA GLY A 63 16.73 -32.93 28.15
C GLY A 63 16.54 -34.15 27.25
N VAL A 64 16.30 -33.95 25.95
CA VAL A 64 16.33 -35.05 24.96
C VAL A 64 17.72 -35.07 24.34
N GLY A 65 18.55 -36.04 24.72
CA GLY A 65 19.96 -36.11 24.28
C GLY A 65 20.87 -35.05 24.91
N LYS A 66 20.41 -34.33 25.95
CA LYS A 66 21.15 -33.27 26.65
C LYS A 66 21.14 -33.53 28.16
N SER A 67 22.30 -33.70 28.78
CA SER A 67 22.42 -34.02 30.21
C SER A 67 22.31 -32.81 31.16
N ASN A 68 22.36 -31.58 30.62
CA ASN A 68 22.18 -30.34 31.38
C ASN A 68 21.29 -29.32 30.62
N PRO A 69 19.96 -29.50 30.62
CA PRO A 69 19.02 -28.63 29.92
C PRO A 69 18.80 -27.27 30.62
N ALA A 70 18.88 -26.16 29.87
CA ALA A 70 18.74 -24.78 30.37
C ALA A 70 17.29 -24.26 30.35
N HIS A 71 16.44 -24.82 29.48
CA HIS A 71 15.00 -24.52 29.43
C HIS A 71 14.16 -25.77 29.69
N LYS A 72 12.86 -25.57 29.95
CA LYS A 72 11.94 -26.64 30.38
C LYS A 72 11.89 -27.84 29.43
N LEU A 73 12.15 -27.62 28.15
CA LEU A 73 12.44 -28.67 27.18
C LEU A 73 13.62 -28.22 26.33
N ASP A 74 14.76 -28.89 26.47
CA ASP A 74 15.90 -28.76 25.56
C ASP A 74 16.08 -30.07 24.80
N VAL A 75 16.04 -30.02 23.47
CA VAL A 75 16.29 -31.18 22.61
C VAL A 75 17.63 -30.97 21.90
N SER A 76 18.58 -31.85 22.15
CA SER A 76 19.83 -31.97 21.39
C SER A 76 19.56 -32.77 20.11
N GLY A 77 18.82 -32.17 19.17
CA GLY A 77 18.37 -32.78 17.93
C GLY A 77 17.25 -31.98 17.28
N THR A 78 16.64 -32.51 16.23
CA THR A 78 15.46 -31.91 15.60
C THR A 78 14.18 -32.36 16.30
N ILE A 79 13.24 -31.43 16.46
CA ILE A 79 11.87 -31.78 16.87
C ILE A 79 11.05 -31.84 15.59
N ASN A 80 10.65 -33.06 15.21
CA ASN A 80 9.64 -33.23 14.18
C ASN A 80 8.27 -33.17 14.86
N GLY A 81 7.54 -32.09 14.61
CA GLY A 81 6.24 -31.85 15.19
C GLY A 81 5.35 -31.11 14.21
N THR A 82 4.06 -31.38 14.29
CA THR A 82 3.06 -30.73 13.42
C THR A 82 2.80 -29.27 13.80
N ALA A 83 3.12 -28.86 15.05
CA ALA A 83 2.90 -27.50 15.57
C ALA A 83 3.68 -27.23 16.88
N PHE A 84 4.05 -25.98 17.13
CA PHE A 84 4.53 -25.49 18.45
C PHE A 84 3.55 -24.50 19.06
N ARG A 85 3.31 -24.59 20.37
CA ARG A 85 2.40 -23.67 21.08
C ARG A 85 3.08 -22.99 22.27
N GLN A 86 2.88 -21.68 22.41
CA GLN A 86 3.28 -20.89 23.58
C GLN A 86 2.02 -20.42 24.31
N GLY A 87 1.86 -20.77 25.60
CA GLY A 87 0.67 -20.40 26.37
C GLY A 87 -0.64 -20.91 25.74
N GLY A 88 -0.60 -22.06 25.06
CA GLY A 88 -1.73 -22.60 24.30
C GLY A 88 -1.90 -22.05 22.86
N GLN A 89 -1.21 -20.96 22.47
CA GLN A 89 -1.30 -20.33 21.15
C GLN A 89 -0.25 -20.87 20.16
N LEU A 90 -0.63 -21.08 18.89
CA LEU A 90 0.27 -21.58 17.84
C LEU A 90 1.36 -20.54 17.48
N LEU A 91 2.63 -20.93 17.54
CA LEU A 91 3.76 -20.17 16.99
C LEU A 91 3.94 -20.58 15.50
N GLY A 92 3.77 -19.64 14.57
CA GLY A 92 3.69 -19.92 13.13
C GLY A 92 4.88 -20.72 12.58
N MET A 93 4.57 -21.85 11.91
CA MET A 93 5.54 -22.63 11.13
C MET A 93 5.52 -22.15 9.67
N TRP A 94 6.60 -21.56 9.17
CA TRP A 94 6.69 -21.06 7.79
C TRP A 94 7.49 -21.99 6.86
N LYS A 95 7.11 -23.27 6.83
CA LYS A 95 7.56 -24.21 5.78
C LYS A 95 6.42 -25.17 5.48
N ARG A 96 6.07 -25.30 4.19
CA ARG A 96 5.36 -26.49 3.70
C ARG A 96 6.43 -27.48 3.26
N GLU A 97 6.48 -28.67 3.85
CA GLU A 97 7.22 -29.76 3.22
C GLU A 97 6.40 -30.33 2.06
N GLY A 98 7.04 -30.50 0.90
CA GLY A 98 6.45 -31.23 -0.24
C GLY A 98 6.33 -30.48 -1.56
N GLY A 99 6.87 -29.26 -1.69
CA GLY A 99 6.90 -28.52 -2.96
C GLY A 99 8.32 -28.37 -3.50
N SER A 100 8.71 -29.15 -4.51
CA SER A 100 9.94 -28.89 -5.26
C SER A 100 9.68 -27.84 -6.33
N GLY A 101 10.00 -26.58 -6.03
CA GLY A 101 9.87 -25.40 -6.90
C GLY A 101 10.16 -24.11 -6.12
N PRO A 102 10.10 -22.90 -6.73
CA PRO A 102 10.25 -21.61 -6.05
C PRO A 102 9.06 -21.28 -5.10
N GLU A 103 8.54 -22.29 -4.40
CA GLU A 103 7.39 -22.28 -3.53
C GLU A 103 7.74 -21.67 -2.16
N ILE A 104 7.80 -20.33 -2.17
CA ILE A 104 7.47 -19.38 -1.10
C ILE A 104 7.72 -19.82 0.37
N PRO A 105 8.98 -19.84 0.85
CA PRO A 105 9.22 -19.65 2.27
C PRO A 105 8.93 -18.18 2.62
N ILE A 106 8.04 -17.97 3.59
CA ILE A 106 7.95 -16.71 4.32
C ILE A 106 8.96 -16.81 5.45
N TYR A 107 9.93 -15.91 5.49
CA TYR A 107 11.05 -15.95 6.40
C TYR A 107 10.96 -14.76 7.35
N TYR A 108 10.97 -15.00 8.66
CA TYR A 108 11.02 -13.95 9.67
C TYR A 108 12.37 -13.97 10.39
N ASN A 109 13.14 -12.89 10.27
CA ASN A 109 14.43 -12.75 10.94
C ASN A 109 14.66 -11.30 11.37
N ASN A 110 15.04 -11.14 12.63
CA ASN A 110 15.48 -9.86 13.20
C ASN A 110 14.52 -8.68 12.92
N GLY A 111 13.20 -8.92 12.99
CA GLY A 111 12.17 -7.91 12.77
C GLY A 111 11.71 -7.72 11.31
N SER A 112 12.26 -8.48 10.37
CA SER A 112 11.94 -8.37 8.93
C SER A 112 11.30 -9.64 8.38
N VAL A 113 10.37 -9.48 7.44
CA VAL A 113 9.70 -10.56 6.70
C VAL A 113 10.24 -10.62 5.27
N GLY A 114 10.87 -11.74 4.91
CA GLY A 114 11.22 -12.10 3.53
C GLY A 114 10.17 -13.01 2.91
N ILE A 115 9.79 -12.79 1.65
CA ILE A 115 8.95 -13.72 0.89
C ILE A 115 9.75 -14.14 -0.35
N GLY A 116 10.25 -15.40 -0.36
CA GLY A 116 11.18 -15.88 -1.39
C GLY A 116 12.64 -15.43 -1.22
N THR A 117 13.01 -14.97 -0.02
CA THR A 117 14.39 -14.66 0.37
C THR A 117 14.58 -14.86 1.86
N GLU A 118 15.71 -15.44 2.25
CA GLU A 118 16.12 -15.62 3.66
C GLU A 118 16.96 -14.43 4.17
N ASN A 119 17.33 -13.50 3.29
CA ASN A 119 18.05 -12.28 3.63
C ASN A 119 17.20 -11.07 3.22
N PRO A 120 16.18 -10.69 4.01
CA PRO A 120 15.37 -9.50 3.72
C PRO A 120 16.24 -8.24 3.84
N ALA A 121 16.18 -7.35 2.83
CA ALA A 121 16.96 -6.10 2.80
C ALA A 121 16.22 -4.93 3.46
N ALA A 122 14.96 -5.15 3.86
CA ALA A 122 14.07 -4.22 4.53
C ALA A 122 13.02 -5.01 5.33
N SER A 123 12.21 -4.32 6.14
CA SER A 123 11.19 -4.94 6.99
C SER A 123 10.21 -5.85 6.24
N LEU A 124 9.95 -5.58 4.95
CA LEU A 124 9.29 -6.50 4.04
C LEU A 124 10.11 -6.59 2.74
N HIS A 125 10.58 -7.79 2.38
CA HIS A 125 11.30 -8.03 1.13
C HIS A 125 10.69 -9.20 0.37
N ILE A 126 10.04 -8.93 -0.76
CA ILE A 126 9.49 -9.96 -1.65
C ILE A 126 10.46 -10.13 -2.82
N LYS A 127 10.96 -11.35 -3.04
CA LYS A 127 11.89 -11.70 -4.12
C LYS A 127 11.36 -12.88 -4.94
N ARG A 128 11.36 -12.73 -6.27
CA ARG A 128 10.95 -13.76 -7.25
C ARG A 128 11.86 -13.73 -8.47
N GLY A 129 12.06 -14.87 -9.12
CA GLY A 129 12.91 -15.00 -10.31
C GLY A 129 12.27 -14.44 -11.59
N THR A 130 10.95 -14.52 -11.73
CA THR A 130 10.16 -13.92 -12.81
C THR A 130 8.76 -13.56 -12.30
N GLY A 131 8.16 -12.47 -12.81
CA GLY A 131 6.75 -12.12 -12.56
C GLY A 131 6.35 -11.88 -11.11
N LEU A 132 7.04 -10.99 -10.37
CA LEU A 132 6.64 -10.62 -9.01
C LEU A 132 5.29 -9.87 -9.04
N LYS A 133 4.26 -10.47 -8.43
CA LYS A 133 2.92 -9.88 -8.30
C LYS A 133 2.54 -9.79 -6.83
N MET A 134 2.04 -8.64 -6.43
CA MET A 134 1.38 -8.42 -5.14
C MET A 134 -0.08 -8.09 -5.42
N ILE A 135 -1.01 -8.79 -4.77
CA ILE A 135 -2.44 -8.57 -4.92
C ILE A 135 -2.95 -8.00 -3.60
N LEU A 136 -3.61 -6.84 -3.69
CA LEU A 136 -4.57 -6.42 -2.69
C LEU A 136 -5.95 -6.60 -3.33
N GLU A 137 -6.80 -7.39 -2.68
CA GLU A 137 -8.15 -7.66 -3.15
C GLU A 137 -9.13 -7.53 -1.98
N GLN A 138 -10.31 -6.99 -2.27
CA GLN A 138 -11.42 -6.90 -1.33
C GLN A 138 -12.55 -7.81 -1.81
N PHE A 139 -13.38 -8.26 -0.88
CA PHE A 139 -14.45 -9.20 -1.18
C PHE A 139 -15.71 -8.55 -1.79
N GLN A 140 -15.97 -7.29 -1.49
CA GLN A 140 -17.20 -6.58 -1.86
C GLN A 140 -16.91 -5.39 -2.79
N GLU A 141 -17.73 -5.18 -3.81
CA GLU A 141 -17.70 -3.99 -4.66
C GLU A 141 -18.07 -2.73 -3.86
N GLY A 142 -17.61 -1.56 -4.30
CA GLY A 142 -17.96 -0.28 -3.67
C GLY A 142 -17.09 0.12 -2.47
N HIS A 143 -16.06 -0.65 -2.14
CA HIS A 143 -15.04 -0.28 -1.15
C HIS A 143 -13.71 0.07 -1.83
N PRO A 144 -12.84 0.90 -1.22
CA PRO A 144 -11.52 1.19 -1.79
C PRO A 144 -10.49 0.13 -1.38
N VAL A 145 -9.55 -0.16 -2.27
CA VAL A 145 -8.38 -1.01 -2.02
C VAL A 145 -7.12 -0.16 -2.16
N TYR A 146 -6.38 0.05 -1.08
CA TYR A 146 -5.23 0.96 -1.09
C TYR A 146 -4.11 0.57 -0.14
N TRP A 147 -2.93 1.09 -0.45
CA TRP A 147 -1.78 1.19 0.44
C TRP A 147 -1.82 2.55 1.13
N GLU A 148 -1.56 2.56 2.44
CA GLU A 148 -1.45 3.78 3.23
C GLU A 148 -0.05 3.90 3.82
N TRP A 149 0.58 5.07 3.66
CA TRP A 149 1.83 5.46 4.30
C TRP A 149 1.56 6.56 5.31
N ARG A 150 1.98 6.38 6.55
CA ARG A 150 1.72 7.32 7.65
C ARG A 150 3.02 7.73 8.34
N PHE A 151 3.11 9.00 8.70
CA PHE A 151 3.97 9.42 9.81
C PHE A 151 3.15 9.47 11.09
N VAL A 152 3.81 9.39 12.24
CA VAL A 152 3.16 9.65 13.53
C VAL A 152 2.68 11.11 13.51
N GLU A 153 1.41 11.34 13.87
CA GLU A 153 0.80 12.68 13.98
C GLU A 153 0.75 13.51 12.69
N ALA A 154 0.95 12.90 11.51
CA ALA A 154 0.76 13.59 10.22
C ALA A 154 -0.33 12.93 9.38
N ASN A 155 -0.85 13.68 8.40
CA ASN A 155 -1.77 13.13 7.42
C ASN A 155 -1.07 12.04 6.59
N PRO A 156 -1.67 10.85 6.46
CA PRO A 156 -1.09 9.79 5.67
C PRO A 156 -1.26 10.07 4.18
N TRP A 157 -0.44 9.39 3.38
CA TRP A 157 -0.62 9.27 1.94
C TRP A 157 -1.28 7.93 1.63
N SER A 158 -2.17 7.93 0.65
CA SER A 158 -2.83 6.72 0.17
C SER A 158 -2.67 6.58 -1.35
N MET A 159 -2.46 5.35 -1.81
CA MET A 159 -2.47 4.98 -3.22
C MET A 159 -3.31 3.73 -3.42
N GLY A 160 -4.24 3.76 -4.37
CA GLY A 160 -5.04 2.58 -4.66
C GLY A 160 -6.18 2.83 -5.62
N ILE A 161 -7.12 1.89 -5.62
CA ILE A 161 -8.35 1.94 -6.39
C ILE A 161 -9.48 2.37 -5.47
N ASN A 162 -10.21 3.42 -5.83
CA ASN A 162 -11.36 3.86 -5.03
C ASN A 162 -12.58 2.96 -5.27
N SER A 163 -13.69 3.25 -4.57
CA SER A 163 -14.96 2.54 -4.72
C SER A 163 -15.57 2.61 -6.12
N ALA A 164 -15.22 3.62 -6.93
CA ALA A 164 -15.65 3.74 -8.33
C ALA A 164 -14.74 2.99 -9.32
N GLY A 165 -13.63 2.42 -8.84
CA GLY A 165 -12.66 1.71 -9.69
C GLY A 165 -11.54 2.59 -10.28
N ASP A 166 -11.48 3.88 -9.94
CA ASP A 166 -10.43 4.80 -10.39
C ASP A 166 -9.13 4.57 -9.62
N PHE A 167 -8.00 4.67 -10.32
CA PHE A 167 -6.69 4.74 -9.66
C PHE A 167 -6.47 6.14 -9.08
N ARG A 168 -6.05 6.23 -7.83
CA ARG A 168 -5.90 7.50 -7.10
C ARG A 168 -4.66 7.56 -6.24
N LEU A 169 -4.12 8.78 -6.12
CA LEU A 169 -3.17 9.19 -5.09
C LEU A 169 -3.82 10.30 -4.26
N SER A 170 -3.69 10.20 -2.93
CA SER A 170 -4.25 11.20 -2.00
C SER A 170 -3.31 11.45 -0.83
N ARG A 171 -3.19 12.70 -0.42
CA ARG A 171 -2.56 13.14 0.84
C ARG A 171 -3.50 13.01 2.05
N SER A 172 -4.34 11.99 2.04
CA SER A 172 -5.25 11.63 3.13
C SER A 172 -5.27 10.12 3.37
N GLY A 173 -5.86 9.68 4.48
CA GLY A 173 -6.06 8.25 4.79
C GLY A 173 -7.19 7.59 4.00
N THR A 174 -7.68 8.29 2.97
CA THR A 174 -8.82 7.89 2.14
C THR A 174 -8.53 8.20 0.68
N LEU A 175 -9.34 7.65 -0.23
CA LEU A 175 -9.27 7.97 -1.67
C LEU A 175 -10.39 8.92 -2.13
N SER A 176 -11.11 9.58 -1.20
CA SER A 176 -12.25 10.44 -1.53
C SER A 176 -11.82 11.78 -2.13
N THR A 177 -10.69 12.35 -1.68
CA THR A 177 -10.12 13.61 -2.17
C THR A 177 -8.76 13.35 -2.84
N PRO A 178 -8.74 13.01 -4.14
CA PRO A 178 -7.50 12.71 -4.84
C PRO A 178 -6.72 13.98 -5.17
N ASP A 179 -5.40 13.92 -4.98
CA ASP A 179 -4.47 14.85 -5.62
C ASP A 179 -4.20 14.42 -7.08
N LEU A 180 -4.23 13.11 -7.36
CA LEU A 180 -4.18 12.55 -8.71
C LEU A 180 -5.26 11.48 -8.87
N VAL A 181 -5.95 11.50 -10.01
CA VAL A 181 -6.92 10.46 -10.40
C VAL A 181 -6.68 10.03 -11.85
N MET A 182 -6.69 8.73 -12.09
CA MET A 182 -6.87 8.17 -13.42
C MET A 182 -8.24 7.49 -13.46
N ASN A 183 -9.16 8.10 -14.19
CA ASN A 183 -10.53 7.61 -14.31
C ASN A 183 -10.54 6.30 -15.09
N ARG A 184 -11.11 5.25 -14.52
CA ARG A 184 -11.11 3.92 -15.17
C ARG A 184 -11.99 3.84 -16.40
N GLN A 185 -13.10 4.58 -16.42
CA GLN A 185 -14.10 4.53 -17.49
C GLN A 185 -13.65 5.33 -18.72
N THR A 186 -13.09 6.52 -18.51
CA THR A 186 -12.69 7.43 -19.59
C THR A 186 -11.21 7.35 -19.93
N GLY A 187 -10.37 6.89 -19.00
CA GLY A 187 -8.91 6.98 -19.09
C GLY A 187 -8.35 8.39 -18.88
N SER A 188 -9.17 9.33 -18.38
CA SER A 188 -8.75 10.71 -18.14
C SER A 188 -7.89 10.85 -16.89
N LEU A 189 -6.90 11.76 -16.93
CA LEU A 189 -6.06 12.15 -15.82
C LEU A 189 -6.58 13.44 -15.18
N GLY A 190 -6.77 13.44 -13.86
CA GLY A 190 -7.08 14.63 -13.07
C GLY A 190 -5.96 14.95 -12.09
N LEU A 191 -5.54 16.21 -12.03
CA LEU A 191 -4.59 16.74 -11.06
C LEU A 191 -5.31 17.80 -10.20
N GLY A 192 -5.45 17.53 -8.90
CA GLY A 192 -6.23 18.36 -7.97
C GLY A 192 -7.75 18.30 -8.17
N ILE A 193 -8.23 17.56 -9.16
CA ILE A 193 -9.65 17.44 -9.51
C ILE A 193 -10.08 15.97 -9.54
N ALA A 194 -11.17 15.65 -8.83
CA ALA A 194 -11.66 14.28 -8.70
C ALA A 194 -12.40 13.77 -9.94
N ASN A 195 -13.02 14.67 -10.71
CA ASN A 195 -13.74 14.35 -11.93
C ASN A 195 -13.20 15.20 -13.09
N PRO A 196 -12.34 14.63 -13.95
CA PRO A 196 -11.80 15.32 -15.12
C PRO A 196 -12.85 15.68 -16.19
N GLY A 197 -14.10 15.24 -16.05
CA GLY A 197 -15.15 15.48 -17.03
C GLY A 197 -14.77 14.92 -18.41
N ASN A 198 -14.97 15.72 -19.46
CA ASN A 198 -14.69 15.33 -20.83
C ASN A 198 -13.23 15.59 -21.26
N TYR A 199 -12.36 16.05 -20.35
CA TYR A 199 -10.97 16.33 -20.66
C TYR A 199 -10.11 15.07 -20.48
N ARG A 200 -9.14 14.87 -21.38
CA ARG A 200 -8.13 13.80 -21.21
C ARG A 200 -7.14 14.11 -20.07
N LEU A 201 -6.84 15.39 -19.87
CA LEU A 201 -6.08 15.93 -18.75
C LEU A 201 -6.84 17.14 -18.19
N ALA A 202 -7.26 17.07 -16.93
CA ALA A 202 -7.84 18.20 -16.22
C ALA A 202 -6.91 18.59 -15.06
N VAL A 203 -6.61 19.89 -14.95
CA VAL A 203 -5.73 20.43 -13.90
C VAL A 203 -6.49 21.52 -13.16
N ASP A 204 -6.74 21.31 -11.87
CA ASP A 204 -7.21 22.37 -10.99
C ASP A 204 -6.01 23.18 -10.49
N GLY A 205 -5.62 24.17 -11.27
CA GLY A 205 -4.47 25.02 -10.98
C GLY A 205 -3.74 25.52 -12.22
N LYS A 206 -2.55 26.07 -12.00
CA LYS A 206 -1.70 26.60 -13.07
C LYS A 206 -0.74 25.52 -13.58
N VAL A 207 -0.53 25.49 -14.89
CA VAL A 207 0.50 24.65 -15.52
C VAL A 207 1.70 25.54 -15.84
N TRP A 208 2.87 25.17 -15.30
CA TRP A 208 4.14 25.75 -15.72
C TRP A 208 4.77 24.82 -16.75
N ALA A 209 4.99 25.31 -17.97
CA ALA A 209 5.63 24.56 -19.04
C ALA A 209 6.70 25.42 -19.71
N LYS A 210 7.78 24.77 -20.17
CA LYS A 210 8.80 25.44 -21.00
C LYS A 210 8.28 25.69 -22.41
N GLU A 211 7.45 24.79 -22.92
CA GLU A 211 6.87 24.83 -24.26
C GLU A 211 5.52 24.11 -24.24
N LEU A 212 4.57 24.63 -25.00
CA LEU A 212 3.27 24.03 -25.23
C LEU A 212 2.97 24.08 -26.73
N VAL A 213 2.86 22.91 -27.35
CA VAL A 213 2.46 22.77 -28.75
C VAL A 213 0.98 22.39 -28.76
N VAL A 214 0.17 23.19 -29.44
CA VAL A 214 -1.27 22.93 -29.64
C VAL A 214 -1.53 22.70 -31.12
N GLU A 215 -2.34 21.70 -31.43
CA GLU A 215 -2.87 21.49 -32.76
C GLU A 215 -4.16 22.30 -32.91
N ALA A 216 -4.23 23.16 -33.91
CA ALA A 216 -5.39 24.00 -34.19
C ALA A 216 -5.51 24.24 -35.70
N GLU A 217 -6.73 24.46 -36.18
CA GLU A 217 -6.96 24.92 -37.54
C GLU A 217 -6.39 26.33 -37.70
N TRP A 218 -5.44 26.47 -38.62
CA TRP A 218 -4.79 27.75 -38.87
C TRP A 218 -5.64 28.61 -39.82
N ALA A 219 -5.77 29.89 -39.51
CA ALA A 219 -6.42 30.86 -40.38
C ALA A 219 -5.39 31.43 -41.34
N ASP A 220 -5.51 31.13 -42.64
CA ASP A 220 -4.69 31.68 -43.73
C ASP A 220 -5.57 32.00 -44.94
N ASP A 221 -6.71 32.66 -44.67
CA ASP A 221 -7.75 32.95 -45.66
C ASP A 221 -7.96 34.45 -45.91
N VAL A 222 -7.40 35.33 -45.07
CA VAL A 222 -7.69 36.78 -45.11
C VAL A 222 -7.12 37.47 -46.34
N PHE A 223 -6.02 36.95 -46.89
CA PHE A 223 -5.36 37.54 -48.05
C PHE A 223 -5.86 37.00 -49.39
N GLU A 224 -6.83 36.09 -49.39
CA GLU A 224 -7.46 35.60 -50.61
C GLU A 224 -8.27 36.71 -51.30
N ALA A 225 -8.30 36.68 -52.63
CA ALA A 225 -8.87 37.76 -53.44
C ALA A 225 -10.37 37.98 -53.22
N ASP A 226 -11.08 36.95 -52.76
CA ASP A 226 -12.52 36.95 -52.47
C ASP A 226 -12.83 36.98 -50.97
N TYR A 227 -11.84 37.29 -50.10
CA TYR A 227 -12.08 37.42 -48.67
C TYR A 227 -13.12 38.51 -48.38
N PRO A 228 -14.22 38.19 -47.68
CA PRO A 228 -15.29 39.15 -47.40
C PRO A 228 -14.89 40.08 -46.24
N LEU A 229 -13.95 41.00 -46.49
CA LEU A 229 -13.53 42.00 -45.52
C LEU A 229 -14.73 42.89 -45.16
N PRO A 230 -15.14 42.97 -43.88
CA PRO A 230 -16.26 43.81 -43.48
C PRO A 230 -15.98 45.29 -43.79
N GLU A 231 -17.00 46.05 -44.16
CA GLU A 231 -16.85 47.51 -44.24
C GLU A 231 -16.62 48.10 -42.83
N ILE A 232 -15.80 49.15 -42.75
CA ILE A 232 -15.37 49.73 -41.47
C ILE A 232 -16.54 50.26 -40.64
N ASP A 233 -17.57 50.82 -41.28
CA ASP A 233 -18.78 51.32 -40.62
C ASP A 233 -19.64 50.17 -40.05
N SER A 234 -19.73 49.07 -40.80
CA SER A 234 -20.43 47.86 -40.35
C SER A 234 -19.73 47.24 -39.14
N LEU A 235 -18.39 47.18 -39.18
CA LEU A 235 -17.58 46.73 -38.05
C LEU A 235 -17.75 47.64 -36.82
N ALA A 236 -17.75 48.95 -37.01
CA ALA A 236 -17.98 49.91 -35.92
C ALA A 236 -19.37 49.71 -35.28
N GLY A 237 -20.41 49.48 -36.11
CA GLY A 237 -21.75 49.13 -35.65
C GLY A 237 -21.78 47.84 -34.83
N TYR A 238 -21.09 46.79 -35.30
CA TYR A 238 -20.97 45.53 -34.56
C TYR A 238 -20.33 45.72 -33.19
N ILE A 239 -19.21 46.46 -33.12
CA ILE A 239 -18.52 46.74 -31.86
C ILE A 239 -19.42 47.55 -30.91
N ALA A 240 -20.15 48.55 -31.42
CA ALA A 240 -21.07 49.34 -30.61
C ALA A 240 -22.23 48.48 -30.05
N GLN A 241 -22.68 47.48 -30.80
CA GLN A 241 -23.77 46.59 -30.39
C GLN A 241 -23.32 45.49 -29.42
N PHE A 242 -22.20 44.83 -29.69
CA PHE A 242 -21.77 43.61 -28.97
C PHE A 242 -20.62 43.85 -27.99
N GLY A 243 -19.88 44.96 -28.12
CA GLY A 243 -18.78 45.32 -27.22
C GLY A 243 -17.50 44.49 -27.41
N HIS A 244 -17.41 43.68 -28.46
CA HIS A 244 -16.22 42.89 -28.82
C HIS A 244 -16.10 42.76 -30.34
N LEU A 245 -14.94 42.29 -30.81
CA LEU A 245 -14.71 42.04 -32.23
C LEU A 245 -15.48 40.80 -32.72
N PRO A 246 -15.86 40.74 -34.01
CA PRO A 246 -16.43 39.53 -34.60
C PRO A 246 -15.50 38.33 -34.42
N ARG A 247 -16.06 37.14 -34.14
CA ARG A 247 -15.36 35.87 -33.88
C ARG A 247 -14.50 35.84 -32.61
N VAL A 248 -14.32 36.95 -31.90
CA VAL A 248 -13.71 36.96 -30.57
C VAL A 248 -14.81 36.71 -29.54
N PRO A 249 -14.70 35.68 -28.69
CA PRO A 249 -15.71 35.41 -27.68
C PRO A 249 -15.79 36.57 -26.67
N SER A 250 -17.00 36.82 -26.19
CA SER A 250 -17.23 37.82 -25.15
C SER A 250 -16.60 37.40 -23.82
N ALA A 251 -16.35 38.37 -22.93
CA ALA A 251 -15.82 38.08 -21.60
C ALA A 251 -16.73 37.13 -20.79
N ALA A 252 -18.05 37.22 -21.00
CA ALA A 252 -19.02 36.33 -20.36
C ALA A 252 -18.87 34.87 -20.86
N GLU A 253 -18.70 34.67 -22.17
CA GLU A 253 -18.49 33.35 -22.75
C GLU A 253 -17.16 32.72 -22.29
N ILE A 254 -16.09 33.52 -22.20
CA ILE A 254 -14.78 33.04 -21.72
C ILE A 254 -14.88 32.62 -20.23
N ALA A 255 -15.60 33.38 -19.41
CA ALA A 255 -15.77 33.06 -18.00
C ALA A 255 -16.55 31.74 -17.78
N GLU A 256 -17.50 31.43 -18.67
CA GLU A 256 -18.31 30.22 -18.58
C GLU A 256 -17.62 28.99 -19.19
N LYS A 257 -17.02 29.13 -20.37
CA LYS A 257 -16.56 28.00 -21.19
C LYS A 257 -15.04 27.86 -21.26
N GLY A 258 -14.29 28.87 -20.79
CA GLY A 258 -12.86 28.99 -21.04
C GLY A 258 -12.56 29.44 -22.48
N VAL A 259 -11.29 29.38 -22.86
CA VAL A 259 -10.84 29.74 -24.21
C VAL A 259 -9.89 28.67 -24.74
N SER A 260 -10.10 28.24 -25.99
CA SER A 260 -9.16 27.38 -26.70
C SER A 260 -7.94 28.21 -27.10
N LEU A 261 -6.76 27.85 -26.59
CA LEU A 261 -5.53 28.58 -26.88
C LEU A 261 -5.23 28.62 -28.39
N GLY A 262 -5.43 27.50 -29.08
CA GLY A 262 -5.21 27.40 -30.53
C GLY A 262 -6.18 28.25 -31.35
N GLU A 263 -7.48 28.13 -31.09
CA GLU A 263 -8.51 28.91 -31.79
C GLU A 263 -8.38 30.41 -31.54
N MET A 264 -8.02 30.79 -30.30
CA MET A 264 -7.81 32.20 -29.96
C MET A 264 -6.57 32.75 -30.68
N GLN A 265 -5.47 31.99 -30.77
CA GLN A 265 -4.30 32.43 -31.53
C GLN A 265 -4.60 32.57 -33.03
N ALA A 266 -5.32 31.61 -33.62
CA ALA A 266 -5.76 31.71 -35.02
C ALA A 266 -6.70 32.91 -35.24
N THR A 267 -7.61 33.18 -34.29
CA THR A 267 -8.52 34.33 -34.36
C THR A 267 -7.77 35.66 -34.24
N LEU A 268 -6.81 35.76 -33.32
CA LEU A 268 -5.98 36.95 -33.16
C LEU A 268 -5.14 37.22 -34.42
N LEU A 269 -4.56 36.18 -35.03
CA LEU A 269 -3.84 36.32 -36.29
C LEU A 269 -4.75 36.86 -37.40
N ARG A 270 -5.94 36.26 -37.57
CA ARG A 270 -6.93 36.75 -38.53
C ARG A 270 -7.26 38.24 -38.33
N LYS A 271 -7.38 38.70 -37.08
CA LYS A 271 -7.63 40.11 -36.78
C LYS A 271 -6.44 41.00 -37.10
N ILE A 272 -5.22 40.53 -36.91
CA ILE A 272 -4.01 41.24 -37.35
C ILE A 272 -3.99 41.39 -38.88
N GLU A 273 -4.39 40.36 -39.62
CA GLU A 273 -4.45 40.39 -41.09
C GLU A 273 -5.55 41.32 -41.60
N GLU A 274 -6.77 41.25 -41.04
CA GLU A 274 -7.86 42.19 -41.36
C GLU A 274 -7.45 43.64 -41.10
N LEU A 275 -6.84 43.91 -39.93
CA LEU A 275 -6.31 45.24 -39.59
C LEU A 275 -5.23 45.68 -40.59
N THR A 276 -4.41 44.76 -41.08
CA THR A 276 -3.38 45.06 -42.08
C THR A 276 -4.03 45.51 -43.40
N LEU A 277 -5.12 44.87 -43.84
CA LEU A 277 -5.88 45.29 -45.02
C LEU A 277 -6.49 46.69 -44.84
N TYR A 278 -7.14 46.97 -43.72
CA TYR A 278 -7.67 48.31 -43.44
C TYR A 278 -6.58 49.39 -43.43
N VAL A 279 -5.39 49.10 -42.90
CA VAL A 279 -4.25 50.03 -42.90
C VAL A 279 -3.72 50.27 -44.32
N ILE A 280 -3.67 49.24 -45.16
CA ILE A 280 -3.28 49.36 -46.57
C ILE A 280 -4.25 50.30 -47.31
N ASP A 281 -5.56 50.12 -47.12
CA ASP A 281 -6.58 50.94 -47.75
C ASP A 281 -6.55 52.39 -47.24
N LEU A 282 -6.43 52.59 -45.93
CA LEU A 282 -6.30 53.92 -45.33
C LEU A 282 -5.05 54.66 -45.85
N ASN A 283 -3.93 53.96 -46.05
CA ASN A 283 -2.72 54.56 -46.62
C ASN A 283 -2.86 54.85 -48.12
N ARG A 284 -3.64 54.04 -48.86
CA ARG A 284 -3.98 54.33 -50.26
C ARG A 284 -4.81 55.62 -50.35
N GLU A 285 -5.82 55.77 -49.50
CA GLU A 285 -6.67 56.97 -49.45
C GLU A 285 -5.87 58.21 -49.00
N ASN A 286 -5.03 58.12 -47.97
CA ASN A 286 -4.18 59.24 -47.55
C ASN A 286 -3.26 59.73 -48.68
N ARG A 287 -2.62 58.81 -49.42
CA ARG A 287 -1.79 59.18 -50.58
C ARG A 287 -2.60 59.88 -51.66
N PHE A 288 -3.81 59.40 -51.93
CA PHE A 288 -4.71 60.03 -52.89
C PHE A 288 -5.13 61.44 -52.45
N LEU A 289 -5.45 61.63 -51.16
CA LEU A 289 -5.76 62.94 -50.59
C LEU A 289 -4.57 63.91 -50.68
N HIS A 290 -3.36 63.44 -50.35
CA HIS A 290 -2.14 64.26 -50.48
C HIS A 290 -1.88 64.69 -51.93
N GLN A 291 -1.98 63.77 -52.89
CA GLN A 291 -1.85 64.08 -54.31
C GLN A 291 -2.89 65.11 -54.78
N SER A 292 -4.13 64.95 -54.32
CA SER A 292 -5.22 65.89 -54.64
C SER A 292 -4.96 67.27 -54.07
N LEU A 293 -4.43 67.36 -52.84
CA LEU A 293 -4.05 68.62 -52.21
C LEU A 293 -2.90 69.31 -52.93
N ASP A 294 -1.87 68.56 -53.33
CA ASP A 294 -0.73 69.13 -54.05
C ASP A 294 -1.14 69.67 -55.42
N ALA A 295 -1.98 68.94 -56.17
CA ALA A 295 -2.55 69.42 -57.44
C ALA A 295 -3.40 70.69 -57.27
N LEU A 296 -4.19 70.80 -56.19
CA LEU A 296 -5.00 71.99 -55.92
C LEU A 296 -4.12 73.22 -55.60
N LYS A 297 -3.02 73.02 -54.85
CA LYS A 297 -2.06 74.08 -54.55
C LYS A 297 -1.34 74.59 -55.79
N GLU A 298 -0.95 73.70 -56.70
CA GLU A 298 -0.35 74.10 -57.98
C GLU A 298 -1.32 74.95 -58.81
N ASN A 299 -2.61 74.58 -58.88
CA ASN A 299 -3.63 75.35 -59.58
C ASN A 299 -3.90 76.73 -58.95
N LEU A 300 -3.76 76.86 -57.62
CA LEU A 300 -3.91 78.14 -56.93
C LEU A 300 -2.69 79.05 -57.11
N ASN A 301 -1.49 78.50 -57.24
CA ASN A 301 -0.25 79.27 -57.43
C ASN A 301 0.01 79.65 -58.90
N SER A 302 -0.74 79.08 -59.84
CA SER A 302 -0.61 79.34 -61.28
C SER A 302 -1.70 80.26 -61.86
N ASN A 303 -2.60 80.77 -61.01
CA ASN A 303 -3.57 81.84 -61.30
C ASN A 303 -3.20 83.13 -60.57
#